data_AF-T1APR0-F1
#
_entry.id   AF-T1APR0-F1
#
_cell.length_a   1.000
_cell.length_b   1.000
_cell.length_c   1.000
_cell.angle_alpha   90.00
_cell.angle_beta   90.00
_cell.angle_gamma   90.00
#
_symmetry.space_group_name_H-M   'P 1'
#
loop_
_entity.id
_entity.type
_entity.pdbx_description
1 polymer ?
#
loop_
_entity_poly.entity_id
_entity_poly.type
_entity_poly.pdbx_seq_one_letter_code
_entity_poly.pdbx_strand_id
1 'polypeptide(L)'
;MSESGNGTTEVRAPRGRELRCRGWAQEAALRLLMNNLDPEVARDPAHLIVYGGRGKAARTWEDYRRIVRALETLPDDATLVVQSGRPVGIFPTHADAPRVLIANALLVPQWATDEIFWDLEARGLTMYGQMTAGSWIYIGTQGILQGTFETLASLAGIEFTASDLR
;
A
#
# COMPACT_ATOMS: atom_id res chain seq x y z
N MET A 1 -36.60 5.35 12.85
CA MET A 1 -35.42 6.22 12.96
C MET A 1 -34.25 5.49 12.31
N SER A 2 -33.85 6.01 11.14
CA SER A 2 -32.66 5.81 10.31
C SER A 2 -31.97 4.43 10.22
N GLU A 3 -31.86 3.99 8.97
CA GLU A 3 -31.26 2.77 8.44
C GLU A 3 -29.77 2.58 8.78
N SER A 4 -29.40 1.33 9.02
CA SER A 4 -28.03 0.82 9.05
C SER A 4 -27.47 0.72 7.64
N GLY A 5 -26.80 1.79 7.18
CA GLY A 5 -26.06 1.81 5.92
C GLY A 5 -24.77 0.98 6.02
N ASN A 6 -24.81 -0.26 5.54
CA ASN A 6 -23.63 -1.11 5.31
C ASN A 6 -22.90 -0.70 4.02
N GLY A 7 -22.63 0.60 3.85
CA GLY A 7 -21.92 1.14 2.69
C GLY A 7 -20.42 1.17 2.97
N THR A 8 -19.66 0.24 2.39
CA THR A 8 -18.22 0.43 2.24
C THR A 8 -18.00 1.74 1.50
N THR A 9 -17.56 2.78 2.21
CA THR A 9 -17.24 4.07 1.61
C THR A 9 -16.19 3.85 0.53
N GLU A 10 -16.54 4.20 -0.71
CA GLU A 10 -15.62 4.16 -1.83
C GLU A 10 -14.42 5.06 -1.52
N VAL A 11 -13.21 4.50 -1.55
CA VAL A 11 -11.98 5.23 -1.24
C VAL A 11 -11.38 5.74 -2.54
N ARG A 12 -11.13 7.04 -2.63
CA ARG A 12 -10.39 7.65 -3.75
C ARG A 12 -9.46 8.73 -3.24
N ALA A 13 -8.28 8.86 -3.83
CA ALA A 13 -7.34 9.88 -3.39
C ALA A 13 -7.91 11.31 -3.62
N PRO A 14 -7.76 12.24 -2.68
CA PRO A 14 -8.06 13.65 -2.91
C PRO A 14 -7.31 14.20 -4.14
N ARG A 15 -7.97 15.07 -4.90
CA ARG A 15 -7.41 15.74 -6.09
C ARG A 15 -7.32 17.25 -5.84
N GLY A 16 -6.54 17.95 -6.66
CA GLY A 16 -6.37 19.41 -6.52
C GLY A 16 -5.33 19.80 -5.45
N ARG A 17 -5.34 21.09 -5.09
CA ARG A 17 -4.28 21.74 -4.27
C ARG A 17 -4.61 21.84 -2.78
N GLU A 18 -5.85 21.55 -2.39
CA GLU A 18 -6.27 21.61 -0.99
C GLU A 18 -5.67 20.45 -0.21
N LEU A 19 -5.18 20.73 1.00
CA LEU A 19 -4.53 19.76 1.87
C LEU A 19 -5.49 19.33 2.99
N ARG A 20 -5.48 18.04 3.31
CA ARG A 20 -6.07 17.47 4.54
C ARG A 20 -5.01 17.31 5.63
N CYS A 21 -3.77 17.05 5.24
CA CYS A 21 -2.63 16.94 6.14
C CYS A 21 -1.95 18.30 6.37
N ARG A 22 -1.05 18.35 7.37
CA ARG A 22 -0.28 19.55 7.73
C ARG A 22 0.68 20.02 6.62
N GLY A 23 1.14 19.11 5.78
CA GLY A 23 2.09 19.38 4.70
C GLY A 23 1.98 18.38 3.55
N TRP A 24 2.66 18.71 2.44
CA TRP A 24 2.61 17.90 1.21
C TRP A 24 3.21 16.51 1.36
N ALA A 25 4.20 16.31 2.24
CA ALA A 25 4.83 15.01 2.42
C ALA A 25 3.85 13.99 3.05
N GLN A 26 3.10 14.42 4.06
CA GLN A 26 2.06 13.63 4.71
C GLN A 26 0.84 13.45 3.78
N GLU A 27 0.45 14.52 3.08
CA GLU A 27 -0.64 14.49 2.09
C GLU A 27 -0.33 13.51 0.95
N ALA A 28 0.91 13.47 0.46
CA ALA A 28 1.33 12.54 -0.57
C ALA A 28 1.15 11.09 -0.10
N ALA A 29 1.63 10.76 1.11
CA ALA A 29 1.44 9.43 1.68
C ALA A 29 -0.05 9.07 1.84
N LEU A 30 -0.89 10.02 2.26
CA LEU A 30 -2.34 9.84 2.38
C LEU A 30 -2.97 9.55 1.01
N ARG A 31 -2.68 10.38 0.01
CA ARG A 31 -3.22 10.22 -1.35
C ARG A 31 -2.78 8.92 -1.98
N LEU A 32 -1.52 8.55 -1.81
CA LEU A 32 -0.98 7.28 -2.29
C LEU A 32 -1.64 6.07 -1.64
N LEU A 33 -1.84 6.08 -0.31
CA LEU A 33 -2.60 5.06 0.40
C LEU A 33 -4.03 4.93 -0.15
N MET A 34 -4.70 6.06 -0.36
CA MET A 34 -6.07 6.09 -0.89
C MET A 34 -6.12 5.65 -2.37
N ASN A 35 -5.12 5.98 -3.18
CA ASN A 35 -5.01 5.54 -4.56
C ASN A 35 -4.89 4.01 -4.68
N ASN A 36 -4.13 3.40 -3.76
CA ASN A 36 -4.04 1.94 -3.68
C ASN A 36 -5.39 1.25 -3.42
N LEU A 37 -6.42 1.97 -2.96
CA LEU A 37 -7.76 1.47 -2.69
C LEU A 37 -8.83 2.05 -3.63
N ASP A 38 -8.42 2.81 -4.64
CA ASP A 38 -9.34 3.33 -5.66
C ASP A 38 -9.96 2.15 -6.44
N PRO A 39 -11.29 2.09 -6.64
CA PRO A 39 -11.92 0.99 -7.38
C PRO A 39 -11.43 0.80 -8.82
N GLU A 40 -10.85 1.85 -9.42
CA GLU A 40 -10.24 1.75 -10.74
C GLU A 40 -8.81 1.20 -10.72
N VAL A 41 -8.21 1.07 -9.53
CA VAL A 41 -6.81 0.66 -9.32
C VAL A 41 -6.74 -0.69 -8.62
N ALA A 42 -7.42 -0.82 -7.48
CA ALA A 42 -7.38 -2.00 -6.62
C ALA A 42 -8.22 -3.16 -7.18
N ARG A 43 -7.76 -4.40 -6.97
CA ARG A 43 -8.50 -5.59 -7.36
C ARG A 43 -9.77 -5.81 -6.53
N ASP A 44 -9.68 -5.63 -5.22
CA ASP A 44 -10.80 -5.81 -4.28
C ASP A 44 -10.65 -4.84 -3.09
N PRO A 45 -10.95 -3.54 -3.29
CA PRO A 45 -10.75 -2.50 -2.29
C PRO A 45 -11.65 -2.67 -1.06
N ALA A 46 -12.80 -3.32 -1.18
CA ALA A 46 -13.71 -3.58 -0.06
C ALA A 46 -13.03 -4.44 1.04
N HIS A 47 -12.10 -5.31 0.64
CA HIS A 47 -11.29 -6.13 1.55
C HIS A 47 -9.84 -5.61 1.70
N LEU A 48 -9.60 -4.36 1.30
CA LEU A 48 -8.30 -3.69 1.29
C LEU A 48 -7.25 -4.31 0.36
N ILE A 49 -7.66 -5.21 -0.53
CA ILE A 49 -6.78 -5.97 -1.43
C ILE A 49 -6.49 -5.13 -2.68
N VAL A 50 -5.21 -4.89 -2.93
CA VAL A 50 -4.71 -4.11 -4.06
C VAL A 50 -4.41 -5.02 -5.24
N TYR A 51 -3.49 -5.99 -5.09
CA TYR A 51 -3.12 -6.95 -6.14
C TYR A 51 -2.37 -8.18 -5.57
N GLY A 52 -1.95 -9.09 -6.45
CA GLY A 52 -1.05 -10.19 -6.09
C GLY A 52 -1.68 -11.19 -5.12
N GLY A 53 -2.93 -11.59 -5.38
CA GLY A 53 -3.69 -12.46 -4.48
C GLY A 53 -4.28 -11.67 -3.31
N ARG A 54 -3.61 -11.71 -2.15
CA ARG A 54 -4.06 -11.10 -0.88
C ARG A 54 -3.23 -9.88 -0.46
N GLY A 55 -2.52 -9.23 -1.38
CA GLY A 55 -1.69 -8.06 -1.08
C GLY A 55 -2.56 -6.88 -0.67
N LYS A 56 -2.44 -6.42 0.58
CA LYS A 56 -3.31 -5.40 1.19
C LYS A 56 -2.59 -4.05 1.41
N ALA A 57 -3.37 -2.96 1.41
CA ALA A 57 -2.87 -1.61 1.71
C ALA A 57 -2.78 -1.30 3.22
N ALA A 58 -3.68 -1.89 4.01
CA ALA A 58 -3.72 -1.81 5.47
C ALA A 58 -4.27 -3.12 6.05
N ARG A 59 -3.95 -3.42 7.31
CA ARG A 59 -4.25 -4.73 7.90
C ARG A 59 -5.76 -4.96 8.06
N THR A 60 -6.45 -3.94 8.58
CA THR A 60 -7.89 -3.91 8.78
C THR A 60 -8.42 -2.52 8.45
N TRP A 61 -9.74 -2.39 8.28
CA TRP A 61 -10.38 -1.07 8.09
C TRP A 61 -10.19 -0.15 9.31
N GLU A 62 -10.07 -0.72 10.51
CA GLU A 62 -9.73 0.07 11.69
C GLU A 62 -8.29 0.63 11.59
N ASP A 63 -7.33 -0.22 11.22
CA ASP A 63 -5.94 0.20 11.01
C ASP A 63 -5.83 1.25 9.89
N TYR A 64 -6.56 1.09 8.78
CA TYR A 64 -6.66 2.10 7.72
C TYR A 64 -7.11 3.47 8.26
N ARG A 65 -8.22 3.50 9.02
CA ARG A 65 -8.73 4.77 9.59
C ARG A 65 -7.76 5.38 10.59
N ARG A 66 -7.02 4.56 11.34
CA ARG A 66 -5.97 5.01 12.26
C ARG A 66 -4.79 5.62 11.47
N ILE A 67 -4.37 5.01 10.36
CA ILE A 67 -3.31 5.54 9.49
C ILE A 67 -3.73 6.89 8.89
N VAL A 68 -4.96 7.00 8.36
CA VAL A 68 -5.48 8.26 7.81
C VAL A 68 -5.42 9.38 8.84
N ARG A 69 -5.97 9.17 10.05
CA ARG A 69 -5.94 10.18 11.12
C ARG A 69 -4.52 10.52 11.57
N ALA A 70 -3.63 9.53 11.61
CA ALA A 70 -2.23 9.75 11.95
C ALA A 70 -1.57 10.67 10.92
N LEU A 71 -1.74 10.41 9.62
CA LEU A 71 -1.18 11.25 8.55
C LEU A 71 -1.75 12.68 8.54
N GLU A 72 -3.05 12.85 8.82
CA GLU A 72 -3.68 14.18 8.90
C GLU A 72 -3.07 15.06 10.00
N THR A 73 -2.59 14.45 11.09
CA THR A 73 -2.09 15.16 12.27
C THR A 73 -0.57 15.06 12.47
N LEU A 74 0.13 14.30 11.63
CA LEU A 74 1.57 14.02 11.75
C LEU A 74 2.41 15.30 11.62
N PRO A 75 3.23 15.65 12.64
CA PRO A 75 4.18 16.77 12.56
C PRO A 75 5.24 16.60 11.47
N ASP A 76 5.86 17.70 11.06
CA ASP A 76 6.92 17.71 10.03
C ASP A 76 8.25 17.13 10.53
N ASP A 77 8.45 17.06 11.85
CA ASP A 77 9.63 16.53 12.52
C ASP A 77 9.35 15.19 13.20
N ALA A 78 8.35 14.44 12.72
CA ALA A 78 8.00 13.13 13.24
C ALA A 78 7.83 12.09 12.14
N THR A 79 7.88 10.82 12.54
CA THR A 79 7.76 9.67 11.64
C THR A 79 6.72 8.69 12.18
N LEU A 80 5.73 8.35 11.34
CA LEU A 80 4.76 7.28 11.57
C LEU A 80 5.41 5.92 11.26
N VAL A 81 5.30 4.97 12.17
CA VAL A 81 5.75 3.59 11.97
C VAL A 81 4.55 2.68 11.71
N VAL A 82 4.56 1.98 10.58
CA VAL A 82 3.53 1.01 10.17
C VAL A 82 4.15 -0.38 10.13
N GLN A 83 3.65 -1.27 11.00
CA GLN A 83 4.08 -2.67 11.06
C GLN A 83 2.97 -3.54 10.47
N SER A 84 3.27 -4.27 9.40
CA SER A 84 2.31 -5.13 8.67
C SER A 84 0.93 -4.48 8.54
N GLY A 85 0.88 -3.30 7.95
CA GLY A 85 -0.35 -2.53 7.72
C GLY A 85 -1.08 -1.98 8.96
N ARG A 86 -0.45 -1.99 10.14
CA ARG A 86 -0.98 -1.39 11.38
C ARG A 86 -0.11 -0.20 11.81
N PRO A 87 -0.68 0.98 12.12
CA PRO A 87 0.08 2.09 12.69
C PRO A 87 0.40 1.77 14.16
N VAL A 88 1.69 1.63 14.49
CA VAL A 88 2.14 1.19 15.84
C VAL A 88 2.73 2.31 16.69
N GLY A 89 3.12 3.43 16.09
CA GLY A 89 3.64 4.57 16.83
C GLY A 89 4.02 5.74 15.95
N ILE A 90 4.17 6.90 16.57
CA ILE A 90 4.74 8.11 15.97
C ILE A 90 5.91 8.51 16.87
N PHE A 91 7.08 8.73 16.28
CA PHE A 91 8.28 9.08 17.01
C PHE A 91 8.84 10.41 16.51
N PRO A 92 9.38 11.27 17.41
CA PRO A 92 10.14 12.44 16.99
C PRO A 92 11.36 12.03 16.17
N THR A 93 11.60 12.75 15.07
CA THR A 93 12.74 12.60 14.18
C THR A 93 13.25 14.00 13.78
N HIS A 94 13.21 14.35 12.50
CA HIS A 94 13.59 15.67 11.98
C HIS A 94 12.96 15.89 10.60
N ALA A 95 12.97 17.14 10.11
CA ALA A 95 12.30 17.52 8.85
C ALA A 95 12.73 16.67 7.63
N ASP A 96 14.02 16.33 7.53
CA ASP A 96 14.54 15.54 6.41
C ASP A 96 14.34 14.02 6.54
N ALA A 97 13.81 13.54 7.66
CA ALA A 97 13.52 12.12 7.85
C ALA A 97 12.28 11.69 7.03
N PRO A 98 12.12 10.39 6.73
CA PRO A 98 10.88 9.88 6.16
C PRO A 98 9.69 10.16 7.08
N ARG A 99 8.56 10.62 6.52
CA ARG A 99 7.30 10.78 7.27
C ARG A 99 6.69 9.44 7.67
N VAL A 100 6.93 8.38 6.90
CA VAL A 100 6.40 7.05 7.16
C VAL A 100 7.49 6.00 6.96
N LEU A 101 7.65 5.11 7.94
CA LEU A 101 8.46 3.90 7.84
C LEU A 101 7.55 2.67 7.88
N ILE A 102 7.70 1.77 6.92
CA ILE A 102 6.81 0.63 6.74
C ILE A 102 7.63 -0.67 6.74
N ALA A 103 7.25 -1.62 7.58
CA ALA A 103 7.79 -2.97 7.59
C ALA A 103 6.64 -3.98 7.54
N ASN A 104 6.43 -4.63 6.40
CA ASN A 104 5.33 -5.57 6.18
C ASN A 104 5.84 -7.01 6.06
N ALA A 105 5.07 -7.96 6.58
CA ALA A 105 5.26 -9.40 6.40
C ALA A 105 6.63 -9.96 6.83
N LEU A 106 7.39 -9.24 7.65
CA LEU A 106 8.67 -9.73 8.15
C LEU A 106 8.47 -10.83 9.20
N LEU A 107 9.06 -11.99 8.96
CA LEU A 107 9.18 -13.12 9.87
C LEU A 107 10.65 -13.53 9.95
N VAL A 108 11.09 -14.04 11.10
CA VAL A 108 12.44 -14.63 11.21
C VAL A 108 12.50 -15.85 10.27
N PRO A 109 13.61 -16.09 9.55
CA PRO A 109 13.63 -17.05 8.45
C PRO A 109 13.12 -18.46 8.77
N GLN A 110 13.41 -18.98 9.98
CA GLN A 110 12.95 -20.30 10.41
C GLN A 110 11.41 -20.43 10.44
N TRP A 111 10.69 -19.32 10.63
CA TRP A 111 9.22 -19.27 10.69
C TRP A 111 8.58 -18.63 9.45
N ALA A 112 9.36 -18.30 8.42
CA ALA A 112 8.88 -17.68 7.20
C ALA A 112 8.25 -18.74 6.24
N THR A 113 7.23 -19.46 6.72
CA THR A 113 6.45 -20.41 5.93
C THR A 113 5.01 -19.91 5.73
N ASP A 114 4.34 -20.39 4.69
CA ASP A 114 2.96 -20.02 4.39
C ASP A 114 2.02 -20.39 5.55
N GLU A 115 2.18 -21.57 6.15
CA GLU A 115 1.31 -22.03 7.25
C GLU A 115 1.38 -21.07 8.44
N ILE A 116 2.59 -20.68 8.84
CA ILE A 116 2.80 -19.76 9.96
C ILE A 116 2.30 -18.36 9.60
N PHE A 117 2.60 -17.90 8.38
CA PHE A 117 2.15 -16.59 7.93
C PHE A 117 0.62 -16.48 7.96
N TRP A 118 -0.08 -17.49 7.45
CA TRP A 118 -1.55 -17.47 7.38
C TRP A 118 -2.21 -17.71 8.75
N ASP A 119 -1.61 -18.46 9.67
CA ASP A 119 -2.04 -18.48 11.09
C ASP A 119 -1.96 -17.07 11.71
N LEU A 120 -0.82 -16.39 11.54
CA LEU A 120 -0.62 -15.05 12.06
C LEU A 120 -1.56 -14.02 11.42
N GLU A 121 -1.86 -14.14 10.12
CA GLU A 121 -2.83 -13.26 9.44
C GLU A 121 -4.25 -13.50 9.93
N ALA A 122 -4.66 -14.77 10.09
CA ALA A 122 -5.97 -15.14 10.65
C ALA A 122 -6.16 -14.61 12.08
N ARG A 123 -5.07 -14.54 12.86
CA ARG A 123 -5.04 -13.95 14.21
C ARG A 123 -4.90 -12.42 14.21
N GLY A 124 -4.81 -11.77 13.04
CA GLY A 124 -4.69 -10.32 12.90
C GLY A 124 -3.33 -9.75 13.32
N LEU A 125 -2.27 -10.56 13.31
CA LEU A 125 -0.92 -10.22 13.76
C LEU A 125 0.02 -9.79 12.63
N THR A 126 -0.29 -10.17 11.38
CA THR A 126 0.47 -9.75 10.20
C THR A 126 -0.45 -9.39 9.03
N MET A 127 0.13 -8.94 7.92
CA MET A 127 -0.54 -8.56 6.69
C MET A 127 0.42 -8.83 5.53
N TYR A 128 -0.10 -9.41 4.44
CA TYR A 128 0.68 -9.57 3.23
C TYR A 128 0.72 -8.24 2.47
N GLY A 129 1.88 -7.60 2.43
CA GLY A 129 2.04 -6.29 1.79
C GLY A 129 2.35 -6.35 0.29
N GLN A 130 2.64 -7.54 -0.26
CA GLN A 130 3.25 -7.64 -1.59
C GLN A 130 4.46 -6.67 -1.67
N MET A 131 4.73 -6.08 -2.83
CA MET A 131 5.74 -5.04 -3.04
C MET A 131 5.09 -3.67 -2.84
N THR A 132 4.18 -3.29 -3.75
CA THR A 132 3.63 -1.92 -3.81
C THR A 132 2.23 -1.76 -3.19
N ALA A 133 1.61 -2.86 -2.76
CA ALA A 133 0.30 -2.83 -2.11
C ALA A 133 0.39 -2.21 -0.71
N GLY A 134 1.26 -2.77 0.14
CA GLY A 134 1.47 -2.33 1.52
C GLY A 134 2.41 -1.15 1.66
N SER A 135 3.08 -0.71 0.58
CA SER A 135 3.96 0.46 0.54
C SER A 135 3.35 1.67 -0.19
N TRP A 136 2.09 1.56 -0.61
CA TRP A 136 1.30 2.66 -1.16
C TRP A 136 1.91 3.30 -2.41
N ILE A 137 2.22 2.50 -3.42
CA ILE A 137 2.73 3.05 -4.69
C ILE A 137 2.26 2.23 -5.89
N TYR A 138 1.11 1.56 -5.77
CA TYR A 138 0.53 0.81 -6.86
C TYR A 138 -0.24 1.75 -7.80
N ILE A 139 0.01 1.61 -9.10
CA ILE A 139 -0.53 2.47 -10.16
C ILE A 139 -1.32 1.65 -11.19
N GLY A 140 -1.91 0.55 -10.76
CA GLY A 140 -2.58 -0.39 -11.65
C GLY A 140 -1.60 -1.20 -12.50
N THR A 141 -2.11 -1.75 -13.59
CA THR A 141 -1.37 -2.64 -14.50
C THR A 141 -0.19 -1.96 -15.18
N GLN A 142 -0.20 -0.63 -15.30
CA GLN A 142 0.90 0.14 -15.87
C GLN A 142 2.23 -0.13 -15.14
N GLY A 143 2.21 -0.41 -13.83
CA GLY A 143 3.42 -0.63 -13.05
C GLY A 143 4.28 -1.79 -13.52
N ILE A 144 3.68 -2.87 -14.07
CA ILE A 144 4.42 -4.02 -14.60
C ILE A 144 4.57 -3.98 -16.13
N LEU A 145 3.77 -3.14 -16.81
CA LEU A 145 3.65 -3.13 -18.26
C LEU A 145 4.99 -2.91 -18.96
N GLN A 146 5.78 -1.92 -18.52
CA GLN A 146 7.09 -1.65 -19.11
C GLN A 146 8.06 -2.81 -18.88
N GLY A 147 8.13 -3.37 -17.67
CA GLY A 147 9.02 -4.49 -17.39
C GLY A 147 8.72 -5.73 -18.24
N THR A 148 7.43 -6.02 -18.45
CA THR A 148 7.01 -7.11 -19.34
C THR A 148 7.37 -6.83 -20.80
N PHE A 149 7.14 -5.61 -21.28
CA PHE A 149 7.53 -5.19 -22.63
C PHE A 149 9.05 -5.35 -22.84
N GLU A 150 9.87 -4.83 -21.94
CA GLU A 150 11.33 -4.90 -22.04
C GLU A 150 11.85 -6.35 -21.96
N THR A 151 11.18 -7.22 -21.19
CA THR A 151 11.52 -8.64 -21.15
C THR A 151 11.30 -9.30 -22.52
N LEU A 152 10.16 -9.03 -23.16
CA LEU A 152 9.85 -9.56 -24.49
C LEU A 152 10.75 -8.95 -25.58
N ALA A 153 11.05 -7.66 -25.50
CA ALA A 153 11.98 -6.99 -26.41
C ALA A 153 13.41 -7.54 -26.28
N SER A 154 13.87 -7.81 -25.06
CA SER A 154 15.16 -8.46 -24.80
C SER A 154 15.20 -9.89 -25.37
N LEU A 155 14.12 -10.66 -25.17
CA LEU A 155 13.98 -12.00 -25.74
C LEU A 155 14.03 -11.97 -27.27
N ALA A 156 13.39 -10.97 -27.91
CA ALA A 156 13.49 -10.76 -29.35
C ALA A 156 14.95 -10.61 -29.82
N GLY A 157 15.74 -9.82 -29.08
CA GLY A 157 17.15 -9.61 -29.36
C GLY A 157 18.00 -10.88 -29.20
N ILE A 158 17.74 -11.67 -28.16
CA ILE A 158 18.53 -12.87 -27.82
C ILE A 158 18.21 -14.04 -28.76
N GLU A 159 16.93 -14.36 -28.93
CA GLU A 159 16.50 -15.58 -29.63
C GLU A 159 16.32 -15.39 -31.13
N PHE A 160 15.96 -14.17 -31.55
CA PHE A 160 15.59 -13.89 -32.94
C PHE A 160 16.52 -12.88 -33.63
N THR A 161 17.51 -12.32 -32.92
CA THR A 161 18.38 -11.23 -33.42
C THR A 161 17.54 -10.07 -34.01
N ALA A 162 16.38 -9.82 -33.40
CA ALA A 162 15.40 -8.86 -33.87
C ALA A 162 15.11 -7.81 -32.78
N SER A 163 14.62 -6.64 -33.19
CA SER A 163 14.17 -5.60 -32.27
C SER A 163 12.71 -5.76 -31.82
N ASP A 164 11.97 -6.69 -32.43
CA ASP A 164 10.58 -7.01 -32.11
C ASP A 164 10.27 -8.49 -32.37
N LEU A 165 9.06 -8.92 -32.02
CA LEU A 165 8.59 -10.31 -32.12
C LEU A 165 7.70 -10.57 -33.36
N ARG A 166 7.81 -9.77 -34.42
CA ARG A 166 7.02 -9.98 -35.65
C ARG A 166 7.54 -11.09 -36.55
#